data_AF-A0A7W0NVM2-F1
#
_entry.id   AF-A0A7W0NVM2-F1
#
_cell.length_a   1.000
_cell.length_b   1.000
_cell.length_c   1.000
_cell.angle_alpha   90.00
_cell.angle_beta   90.00
_cell.angle_gamma   90.00
#
_symmetry.space_group_name_H-M   'P 1'
#
loop_
_entity.id
_entity.type
_entity.pdbx_description
1 polymer ?
#
loop_
_entity_poly.entity_id
_entity_poly.type
_entity_poly.pdbx_seq_one_letter_code
_entity_poly.pdbx_strand_id
1 'polypeptide(L)'
;MRAPSFRLGLLICILSIPVFFANGCSTDASKTKVLASVAEVSPAAAGGATIEIKPNSPADTVRAFYTALREKKFREAIFLTNLRPAIEGMTDAELKEFEGEFNAIAKHVPKEIQING
;
A
#
# COMPACT_ATOMS: atom_id res chain seq x y z
N MET A 1 -21.06 -19.22 -54.48
CA MET A 1 -21.73 -20.47 -54.04
C MET A 1 -20.70 -21.59 -53.98
N ARG A 2 -20.75 -22.39 -52.90
CA ARG A 2 -20.25 -23.78 -52.73
C ARG A 2 -18.75 -24.03 -52.48
N ALA A 3 -18.47 -24.51 -51.27
CA ALA A 3 -17.26 -25.23 -50.87
C ALA A 3 -17.18 -26.62 -51.54
N PRO A 4 -16.03 -27.31 -51.43
CA PRO A 4 -16.04 -28.51 -50.60
C PRO A 4 -14.81 -28.71 -49.70
N SER A 5 -15.04 -29.53 -48.68
CA SER A 5 -14.18 -29.95 -47.59
C SER A 5 -13.50 -31.28 -47.89
N PHE A 6 -12.25 -31.50 -47.44
CA PHE A 6 -11.63 -32.81 -47.22
C PHE A 6 -10.41 -32.59 -46.30
N ARG A 7 -10.47 -32.79 -44.98
CA ARG A 7 -10.47 -34.04 -44.20
C ARG A 7 -9.35 -35.02 -44.61
N LEU A 8 -8.17 -34.82 -44.01
CA LEU A 8 -7.11 -35.82 -43.86
C LEU A 8 -6.70 -35.79 -42.38
N GLY A 9 -7.25 -36.68 -41.55
CA GLY A 9 -6.54 -37.89 -41.14
C GLY A 9 -6.04 -37.68 -39.70
N LEU A 10 -6.88 -37.84 -38.68
CA LEU A 10 -7.30 -39.11 -38.07
C LEU A 10 -6.15 -39.76 -37.25
N LEU A 11 -6.45 -39.91 -35.95
CA LEU A 11 -5.83 -40.81 -34.96
C LEU A 11 -4.37 -40.53 -34.55
N ILE A 12 -4.19 -40.00 -33.33
CA ILE A 12 -3.37 -40.64 -32.27
C ILE A 12 -4.06 -40.33 -30.92
N CYS A 13 -4.71 -41.37 -30.40
CA CYS A 13 -4.84 -41.80 -29.00
C CYS A 13 -4.66 -40.70 -27.92
N ILE A 14 -5.71 -40.22 -27.24
CA ILE A 14 -6.43 -40.94 -26.17
C ILE A 14 -5.53 -41.94 -25.45
N LEU A 15 -4.83 -41.49 -24.40
CA LEU A 15 -4.56 -42.21 -23.16
C LEU A 15 -3.71 -41.32 -22.23
N SER A 16 -4.20 -41.12 -21.00
CA SER A 16 -3.37 -40.95 -19.78
C SER A 16 -2.66 -39.59 -19.60
N ILE A 17 -2.91 -38.70 -18.64
CA ILE A 17 -3.43 -38.74 -17.27
C ILE A 17 -3.81 -37.28 -16.88
N PRO A 18 -4.99 -36.96 -16.33
CA PRO A 18 -5.18 -35.71 -15.60
C PRO A 18 -4.71 -35.90 -14.15
N VAL A 19 -3.47 -35.52 -13.85
CA VAL A 19 -3.05 -35.39 -12.45
C VAL A 19 -3.57 -34.05 -11.92
N PHE A 20 -4.80 -34.12 -11.43
CA PHE A 20 -5.24 -33.29 -10.32
C PHE A 20 -4.26 -33.53 -9.15
N PHE A 21 -3.36 -32.57 -8.89
CA PHE A 21 -2.88 -32.35 -7.52
C PHE A 21 -3.25 -30.93 -7.13
N ALA A 22 -4.32 -30.88 -6.35
CA ALA A 22 -4.66 -29.78 -5.48
C ALA A 22 -3.45 -29.47 -4.59
N ASN A 23 -2.78 -28.34 -4.83
CA ASN A 23 -2.06 -27.65 -3.77
C ASN A 23 -3.08 -26.86 -2.96
N GLY A 24 -3.82 -27.60 -2.14
CA GLY A 24 -4.41 -27.05 -0.93
C GLY A 24 -3.29 -26.73 0.05
N CYS A 25 -2.86 -25.48 0.09
CA CYS A 25 -2.08 -24.99 1.22
C CYS A 25 -3.06 -24.62 2.32
N SER A 26 -2.94 -25.37 3.40
CA SER A 26 -3.75 -25.35 4.60
C SER A 26 -3.92 -23.94 5.16
N THR A 27 -5.16 -23.60 5.54
CA THR A 27 -5.44 -22.50 6.46
C THR A 27 -4.85 -22.84 7.83
N ASP A 28 -3.74 -22.20 8.18
CA ASP A 28 -3.30 -22.14 9.57
C ASP A 28 -3.91 -20.88 10.21
N ALA A 29 -4.93 -21.11 11.04
CA ALA A 29 -5.58 -20.09 11.84
C ALA A 29 -4.69 -19.75 13.05
N SER A 30 -3.55 -19.11 12.80
CA SER A 30 -2.79 -18.48 13.88
C SER A 30 -3.48 -17.17 14.23
N LYS A 31 -4.30 -17.21 15.28
CA LYS A 31 -4.76 -16.03 16.03
C LYS A 31 -3.54 -15.39 16.70
N THR A 32 -2.68 -14.78 15.89
CA THR A 32 -1.64 -13.89 16.36
C THR A 32 -2.32 -12.56 16.62
N LYS A 33 -2.65 -12.36 17.90
CA LYS A 33 -2.89 -11.05 18.49
C LYS A 33 -1.77 -10.13 17.98
N VAL A 34 -2.07 -9.31 16.97
CA VAL A 34 -1.22 -8.21 16.54
C VAL A 34 -1.26 -7.22 17.69
N LEU A 35 -0.42 -7.47 18.69
CA LEU A 35 0.02 -6.44 19.58
C LEU A 35 0.66 -5.39 18.68
N ALA A 36 -0.04 -4.27 18.56
CA ALA A 36 0.50 -3.03 18.06
C ALA A 36 1.77 -2.72 18.86
N SER A 37 2.90 -3.22 18.38
CA SER A 37 4.20 -2.66 18.68
C SER A 37 4.37 -1.50 17.71
N VAL A 38 3.67 -0.40 18.02
CA VAL A 38 4.20 0.91 17.65
C VAL A 38 5.45 1.02 18.49
N ALA A 39 6.59 0.66 17.92
CA ALA A 39 7.88 1.00 18.50
C ALA A 39 7.84 2.51 18.72
N GLU A 40 7.83 2.90 19.98
CA GLU A 40 7.95 4.29 20.39
C GLU A 40 9.25 4.81 19.79
N VAL A 41 9.13 5.60 18.72
CA VAL A 41 10.25 6.34 18.16
C VAL A 41 10.51 7.47 19.13
N SER A 42 11.19 7.13 20.23
CA SER A 42 11.74 8.10 21.17
C SER A 42 12.60 9.08 20.36
N PRO A 43 12.43 10.41 20.52
CA PRO A 43 13.27 11.38 19.84
C PRO A 43 14.62 11.39 20.57
N ALA A 44 15.41 10.33 20.39
CA ALA A 44 16.82 10.35 20.72
C ALA A 44 17.44 11.42 19.82
N ALA A 45 17.96 12.47 20.45
CA ALA A 45 18.67 13.56 19.82
C ALA A 45 19.89 13.04 19.07
N ALA A 46 19.71 12.68 17.80
CA ALA A 46 20.77 12.51 16.83
C ALA A 46 20.73 13.76 15.95
N GLY A 47 21.40 14.82 16.40
CA GLY A 47 21.62 16.04 15.62
C GLY A 47 22.52 15.75 14.44
N GLY A 48 21.93 15.18 13.37
CA GLY A 48 22.54 15.09 12.05
C GLY A 48 22.57 16.47 11.39
N ALA A 49 23.36 16.61 10.33
CA ALA A 49 23.37 17.83 9.54
C ALA A 49 22.00 18.03 8.87
N THR A 50 21.24 19.03 9.32
CA THR A 50 19.99 19.45 8.68
C THR A 50 20.31 20.04 7.30
N ILE A 51 19.76 19.44 6.25
CA ILE A 51 19.89 19.97 4.89
C ILE A 51 18.88 21.11 4.66
N GLU A 52 19.27 22.11 3.87
CA GLU A 52 18.31 23.09 3.35
C GLU A 52 17.38 22.38 2.36
N ILE A 53 16.08 22.39 2.66
CA ILE A 53 15.08 21.78 1.79
C ILE A 53 14.64 22.81 0.75
N LYS A 54 15.04 22.57 -0.49
CA LYS A 54 14.67 23.38 -1.65
C LYS A 54 13.20 23.16 -2.04
N PRO A 55 12.49 24.17 -2.56
CA PRO A 55 11.13 23.99 -3.10
C PRO A 55 11.10 22.94 -4.21
N ASN A 56 10.04 22.13 -4.27
CA ASN A 56 9.85 21.06 -5.27
C ASN A 56 10.94 19.97 -5.24
N SER A 57 11.68 19.84 -4.13
CA SER A 57 12.62 18.74 -3.93
C SER A 57 11.92 17.52 -3.31
N PRO A 58 12.53 16.32 -3.37
CA PRO A 58 11.99 15.15 -2.66
C PRO A 58 11.79 15.40 -1.16
N ALA A 59 12.73 16.08 -0.51
CA ALA A 59 12.61 16.44 0.91
C ALA A 59 11.45 17.41 1.17
N ASP A 60 11.12 18.29 0.22
CA ASP A 60 9.96 19.18 0.31
C ASP A 60 8.65 18.39 0.24
N THR A 61 8.57 17.39 -0.64
CA THR A 61 7.42 16.47 -0.71
C THR A 61 7.23 15.70 0.60
N VAL A 62 8.32 15.20 1.20
CA VAL A 62 8.27 14.51 2.50
C VAL A 62 7.78 15.45 3.61
N ARG A 63 8.27 16.69 3.62
CA ARG A 63 7.78 17.71 4.55
C ARG A 63 6.29 17.98 4.35
N ALA A 64 5.84 18.17 3.11
CA ALA A 64 4.45 18.43 2.79
C ALA A 64 3.52 17.28 3.25
N PHE A 65 3.96 16.04 3.06
CA PHE A 65 3.26 14.84 3.55
C PHE A 65 3.05 14.87 5.07
N TYR A 66 4.10 15.06 5.85
CA TYR A 66 3.98 15.08 7.32
C TYR A 66 3.20 16.30 7.84
N THR A 67 3.30 17.45 7.17
CA THR A 67 2.48 18.63 7.48
C THR A 67 1.00 18.32 7.27
N ALA A 68 0.61 17.77 6.11
CA ALA A 68 -0.77 17.42 5.82
C ALA A 68 -1.34 16.36 6.78
N LEU A 69 -0.54 15.35 7.15
CA LEU A 69 -0.93 14.37 8.17
C LEU A 69 -1.23 15.02 9.53
N ARG A 70 -0.38 15.94 9.98
CA ARG A 70 -0.59 16.63 11.26
C ARG A 70 -1.81 17.54 11.23
N GLU A 71 -2.03 18.21 10.10
CA GLU A 71 -3.20 19.06 9.87
C GLU A 71 -4.49 18.26 9.64
N LYS A 72 -4.42 16.92 9.73
CA LYS A 72 -5.54 15.99 9.50
C LYS A 72 -6.14 16.08 8.10
N LYS A 73 -5.35 16.55 7.13
CA LYS A 73 -5.70 16.58 5.71
C LYS A 73 -5.32 15.25 5.07
N PHE A 74 -5.96 14.17 5.54
CA PHE A 74 -5.54 12.80 5.21
C PHE A 74 -5.59 12.48 3.72
N ARG A 75 -6.63 12.97 3.02
CA ARG A 75 -6.72 12.83 1.56
C ARG A 75 -5.51 13.44 0.85
N GLU A 76 -5.17 14.68 1.21
CA GLU A 76 -4.03 15.40 0.64
C GLU A 76 -2.70 14.70 0.93
N ALA A 77 -2.50 14.26 2.17
CA ALA A 77 -1.31 13.52 2.56
C ALA A 77 -1.15 12.22 1.75
N ILE A 78 -2.20 11.39 1.69
CA ILE A 78 -2.16 10.12 0.98
C ILE A 78 -1.97 10.33 -0.54
N PHE A 79 -2.48 11.45 -1.10
CA PHE A 79 -2.28 11.82 -2.50
C PHE A 79 -0.82 12.11 -2.88
N LEU A 80 0.05 12.39 -1.90
CA LEU A 80 1.50 12.56 -2.10
C LEU A 80 2.27 11.23 -2.08
N THR A 81 1.57 10.10 -1.91
CA THR A 81 2.17 8.77 -1.83
C THR A 81 1.72 7.88 -2.97
N ASN A 82 2.33 6.70 -3.08
CA ASN A 82 1.87 5.63 -3.97
C ASN A 82 0.51 5.02 -3.54
N LEU A 83 -0.02 5.37 -2.38
CA LEU A 83 -1.32 4.89 -1.88
C LEU A 83 -2.51 5.70 -2.41
N ARG A 84 -2.29 6.73 -3.24
CA ARG A 84 -3.38 7.48 -3.90
C ARG A 84 -4.49 6.58 -4.50
N PRO A 85 -4.18 5.50 -5.26
CA PRO A 85 -5.22 4.67 -5.87
C PRO A 85 -6.16 4.01 -4.85
N ALA A 86 -5.74 3.88 -3.59
CA ALA A 86 -6.57 3.28 -2.55
C ALA A 86 -7.70 4.20 -2.07
N ILE A 87 -7.59 5.52 -2.27
CA ILE A 87 -8.55 6.49 -1.72
C ILE A 87 -9.15 7.46 -2.74
N GLU A 88 -8.61 7.50 -3.97
CA GLU A 88 -9.05 8.47 -4.99
C GLU A 88 -10.51 8.26 -5.43
N GLY A 89 -10.99 7.02 -5.37
CA GLY A 89 -12.39 6.68 -5.65
C GLY A 89 -13.34 6.80 -4.45
N MET A 90 -12.83 7.06 -3.25
CA MET A 90 -13.65 7.14 -2.04
C MET A 90 -14.30 8.50 -1.89
N THR A 91 -15.56 8.49 -1.48
CA THR A 91 -16.27 9.69 -1.00
C THR A 91 -15.70 10.18 0.33
N ASP A 92 -16.03 11.41 0.70
CA ASP A 92 -15.58 11.97 1.98
C ASP A 92 -16.22 11.26 3.18
N ALA A 93 -17.43 10.71 3.01
CA ALA A 93 -18.10 9.93 4.05
C ALA A 93 -17.36 8.61 4.32
N GLU A 94 -17.01 7.87 3.26
CA GLU A 94 -16.25 6.61 3.38
C GLU A 94 -14.86 6.85 3.95
N LEU A 95 -14.18 7.94 3.54
CA LEU A 95 -12.86 8.27 4.09
C LEU A 95 -12.94 8.62 5.58
N LYS A 96 -14.06 9.22 6.02
CA LYS A 96 -14.30 9.58 7.42
C LYS A 96 -14.49 8.38 8.34
N GLU A 97 -14.87 7.22 7.82
CA GLU A 97 -14.94 5.98 8.61
C GLU A 97 -13.57 5.58 9.18
N PHE A 98 -12.48 5.96 8.51
CA PHE A 98 -11.10 5.70 8.91
C PHE A 98 -10.48 6.82 9.77
N GLU A 99 -11.23 7.89 10.09
CA GLU A 99 -10.70 9.06 10.78
C GLU A 99 -10.08 8.71 12.14
N GLY A 100 -10.62 7.70 12.84
CA GLY A 100 -10.07 7.20 14.11
C GLY A 100 -8.63 6.67 13.96
N GLU A 101 -8.41 5.81 12.97
CA GLU A 101 -7.10 5.20 12.67
C GLU A 101 -6.10 6.25 12.18
N PHE A 102 -6.54 7.14 11.29
CA PHE A 102 -5.69 8.23 10.80
C PHE A 102 -5.30 9.19 11.93
N ASN A 103 -6.23 9.54 12.82
CA ASN A 103 -5.93 10.35 14.00
C ASN A 103 -4.96 9.63 14.96
N ALA A 104 -5.05 8.31 15.10
CA ALA A 104 -4.10 7.55 15.92
C ALA A 104 -2.67 7.68 15.37
N ILE A 105 -2.51 7.56 14.05
CA ILE A 105 -1.20 7.72 13.38
C ILE A 105 -0.71 9.18 13.47
N ALA A 106 -1.57 10.15 13.20
CA ALA A 106 -1.19 11.57 13.18
C ALA A 106 -0.64 12.09 14.51
N LYS A 107 -1.08 11.52 15.64
CA LYS A 107 -0.58 11.87 16.98
C LYS A 107 0.91 11.58 17.18
N HIS A 108 1.49 10.70 16.39
CA HIS A 108 2.90 10.34 16.47
C HIS A 108 3.81 11.22 15.61
N VAL A 109 3.23 12.12 14.80
CA VAL A 109 4.03 13.02 13.94
C VAL A 109 4.63 14.15 14.80
N PRO A 110 5.95 14.46 14.60
CA PRO A 110 6.66 15.66 15.02
C PRO A 110 5.82 16.89 15.27
N LYS A 111 6.26 17.91 16.04
CA LYS A 111 5.97 19.31 15.64
C LYS A 111 6.99 19.81 14.63
N GLU A 112 8.22 19.38 14.80
CA GLU A 112 9.33 19.67 13.91
C GLU A 112 9.80 18.37 13.29
N ILE A 113 9.95 18.35 11.96
CA ILE A 113 10.44 17.19 11.21
C ILE A 113 11.86 17.53 10.77
N GLN A 114 12.83 16.80 11.29
CA GLN A 114 14.20 16.87 10.81
C GLN A 114 14.33 15.90 9.63
N ILE A 115 14.63 16.45 8.44
CA ILE A 115 14.89 15.64 7.25
C ILE A 115 16.39 15.71 7.02
N ASN A 116 17.05 14.58 7.24
CA ASN A 116 18.49 14.40 7.03
C ASN A 116 18.70 13.60 5.73
N GLY A 117 19.79 13.88 5.02
CA GLY A 117 20.18 13.25 3.75
C GLY A 117 21.29 12.23 3.90
#